data_AF-A0A971CMG6-F1
#
_entry.id   AF-A0A971CMG6-F1
#
_cell.length_a   1.000
_cell.length_b   1.000
_cell.length_c   1.000
_cell.angle_alpha   90.00
_cell.angle_beta   90.00
_cell.angle_gamma   90.00
#
_symmetry.space_group_name_H-M   'P 1'
#
loop_
_entity.id
_entity.type
_entity.pdbx_description
1 polymer ?
#
loop_
_entity_poly.entity_id
_entity_poly.type
_entity_poly.pdbx_seq_one_letter_code
_entity_poly.pdbx_strand_id
1 'polypeptide(L)'
;MSAVTIRTCTESDIKAVQDLFAEFVRYHAEHESSFVKAPRHEMVFANYVRENMAKDTSRMLIAELEGQVVGYCLCQILEKSPLYERPVYGYIDNIAVQEGFQRGGIGTKLF
;
A
#
# COMPACT_ATOMS: atom_id res chain seq x y z
N MET A 1 3.67 -25.27 4.97
CA MET A 1 3.78 -23.79 5.06
C MET A 1 3.12 -23.23 3.83
N SER A 2 2.03 -22.49 4.00
CA SER A 2 1.33 -21.88 2.86
C SER A 2 2.17 -20.74 2.31
N ALA A 3 2.35 -20.70 0.99
CA ALA A 3 3.22 -19.74 0.34
C ALA A 3 2.50 -18.41 0.17
N VAL A 4 3.12 -17.32 0.64
CA VAL A 4 2.66 -15.95 0.35
C VAL A 4 2.87 -15.66 -1.13
N THR A 5 1.81 -15.22 -1.80
CA THR A 5 1.78 -14.84 -3.22
C THR A 5 1.68 -13.32 -3.34
N ILE A 6 2.51 -12.73 -4.20
CA ILE A 6 2.41 -11.31 -4.54
C ILE A 6 1.68 -11.17 -5.87
N ARG A 7 0.63 -10.35 -5.90
CA ARG A 7 -0.15 -10.10 -7.12
C ARG A 7 -0.66 -8.67 -7.17
N THR A 8 -1.07 -8.24 -8.36
CA THR A 8 -1.77 -6.97 -8.54
C THR A 8 -3.09 -6.99 -7.78
N CYS A 9 -3.38 -5.87 -7.11
CA CYS A 9 -4.65 -5.59 -6.47
C CYS A 9 -5.75 -5.51 -7.52
N THR A 10 -6.91 -6.05 -7.19
CA THR A 10 -8.15 -5.96 -7.95
C THR A 10 -9.22 -5.26 -7.12
N GLU A 11 -10.37 -4.94 -7.71
CA GLU A 11 -11.46 -4.26 -6.99
C GLU A 11 -11.97 -5.07 -5.78
N SER A 12 -11.93 -6.41 -5.84
CA SER A 12 -12.36 -7.27 -4.72
C SER A 12 -11.46 -7.16 -3.49
N ASP A 13 -10.21 -6.71 -3.67
CA ASP A 13 -9.23 -6.60 -2.59
C ASP A 13 -9.33 -5.27 -1.84
N ILE A 14 -10.03 -4.27 -2.40
CA ILE A 14 -10.05 -2.90 -1.87
C ILE A 14 -10.50 -2.86 -0.43
N LYS A 15 -11.50 -3.66 -0.05
CA LYS A 15 -11.98 -3.70 1.33
C LYS A 15 -10.87 -4.17 2.29
N ALA A 16 -10.11 -5.20 1.92
CA ALA A 16 -9.00 -5.68 2.75
C ALA A 16 -7.88 -4.63 2.83
N VAL A 17 -7.58 -3.93 1.73
CA VAL A 17 -6.62 -2.81 1.72
C VAL A 17 -7.07 -1.68 2.65
N GLN A 18 -8.37 -1.34 2.68
CA GLN A 18 -8.90 -0.33 3.62
C GLN A 18 -8.65 -0.71 5.07
N ASP A 19 -8.90 -1.97 5.41
CA ASP A 19 -8.76 -2.47 6.78
C ASP A 19 -7.28 -2.47 7.21
N LEU A 20 -6.37 -2.87 6.31
CA LEU A 20 -4.92 -2.79 6.53
C LEU A 20 -4.43 -1.34 6.65
N PHE A 21 -4.95 -0.43 5.84
CA PHE A 21 -4.61 0.99 5.95
C PHE A 21 -5.11 1.59 7.27
N ALA A 22 -6.30 1.21 7.74
CA ALA A 22 -6.81 1.65 9.03
C ALA A 22 -5.94 1.15 10.20
N GLU A 23 -5.46 -0.09 10.14
CA GLU A 23 -4.46 -0.61 11.10
C GLU A 23 -3.16 0.19 11.05
N PHE A 24 -2.62 0.43 9.85
CA PHE A 24 -1.43 1.26 9.65
C PHE A 24 -1.59 2.66 10.25
N VAL A 25 -2.72 3.32 10.03
CA VAL A 25 -2.99 4.66 10.58
C VAL A 25 -3.08 4.64 12.10
N ARG A 26 -3.79 3.66 12.69
CA ARG A 26 -3.89 3.53 14.15
C ARG A 26 -2.50 3.38 14.78
N TYR A 27 -1.69 2.48 14.25
CA TYR A 27 -0.32 2.26 14.73
C TYR A 27 0.51 3.54 14.73
N HIS A 28 0.48 4.32 13.64
CA HIS A 28 1.24 5.57 13.57
C HIS A 28 0.69 6.65 14.51
N ALA A 29 -0.64 6.78 14.61
CA ALA A 29 -1.29 7.77 15.47
C ALA A 29 -1.03 7.52 16.97
N GLU A 30 -0.81 6.27 17.38
CA GLU A 30 -0.41 5.93 18.76
C GLU A 30 1.00 6.44 19.11
N HIS A 31 1.87 6.63 18.12
CA HIS A 31 3.27 7.01 18.33
C HIS A 31 3.58 8.47 17.98
N GLU A 32 2.84 9.03 17.02
CA GLU A 32 3.09 10.37 16.50
C GLU A 32 1.77 11.07 16.17
N SER A 33 1.47 12.14 16.91
CA SER A 33 0.21 12.88 16.80
C SER A 33 -0.03 13.48 15.41
N SER A 34 1.02 13.81 14.66
CA SER A 34 0.90 14.31 13.28
C SER A 34 0.40 13.26 12.28
N PHE A 35 0.32 11.98 12.68
CA PHE A 35 -0.26 10.92 11.85
C PHE A 35 -1.75 10.67 12.09
N VAL A 36 -2.39 11.38 13.02
CA VAL A 36 -3.85 11.33 13.18
C VAL A 36 -4.49 11.80 11.88
N LYS A 37 -5.27 10.91 11.24
CA LYS A 37 -5.96 11.20 9.99
C LYS A 37 -7.39 11.68 10.24
N ALA A 38 -7.94 12.39 9.27
CA ALA A 38 -9.34 12.81 9.27
C ALA A 38 -10.30 11.60 9.33
N PRO A 39 -11.55 11.78 9.80
CA PRO A 39 -12.55 10.72 9.78
C PRO A 39 -12.75 10.15 8.37
N ARG A 40 -12.97 8.83 8.27
CA ARG A 40 -13.14 8.07 7.01
C ARG A 40 -11.92 8.07 6.09
N HIS A 41 -10.71 8.20 6.66
CA HIS A 41 -9.46 8.18 5.90
C HIS A 41 -9.28 6.92 5.05
N GLU A 42 -9.81 5.78 5.49
CA GLU A 42 -9.80 4.51 4.78
C GLU A 42 -10.64 4.54 3.49
N MET A 43 -11.74 5.29 3.48
CA MET A 43 -12.53 5.50 2.27
C MET A 43 -11.79 6.42 1.29
N VAL A 44 -11.16 7.48 1.80
CA VAL A 44 -10.36 8.40 0.97
C VAL A 44 -9.17 7.66 0.35
N PHE A 45 -8.48 6.84 1.14
CA PHE A 45 -7.36 6.04 0.65
C PHE A 45 -7.80 5.00 -0.38
N ALA A 46 -8.96 4.33 -0.20
CA ALA A 46 -9.47 3.41 -1.21
C ALA A 46 -9.75 4.09 -2.55
N ASN A 47 -10.31 5.30 -2.54
CA ASN A 47 -10.53 6.05 -3.77
C ASN A 47 -9.20 6.41 -4.43
N TYR A 48 -8.21 6.85 -3.64
CA TYR A 48 -6.86 7.12 -4.12
C TYR A 48 -6.19 5.86 -4.72
N VAL A 49 -6.36 4.69 -4.11
CA VAL A 49 -5.88 3.41 -4.64
C VAL A 49 -6.54 3.09 -5.97
N ARG A 50 -7.87 3.23 -6.09
CA ARG A 50 -8.60 3.00 -7.36
C ARG A 50 -8.12 3.93 -8.47
N GLU A 51 -7.96 5.21 -8.18
CA GLU A 51 -7.43 6.20 -9.14
C GLU A 51 -6.04 5.80 -9.63
N ASN A 52 -5.20 5.25 -8.74
CA ASN A 52 -3.86 4.79 -9.10
C ASN A 52 -3.87 3.45 -9.83
N MET A 53 -4.79 2.53 -9.52
CA MET A 53 -4.96 1.28 -10.29
C MET A 53 -5.30 1.53 -11.75
N ALA A 54 -5.94 2.67 -12.07
CA ALA A 54 -6.25 3.09 -13.43
C ALA A 54 -5.07 3.72 -14.19
N LYS A 55 -3.94 4.02 -13.54
CA LYS A 55 -2.77 4.65 -14.16
C LYS A 55 -1.77 3.60 -14.63
N ASP A 56 -1.22 3.78 -15.83
CA ASP A 56 -0.13 2.94 -16.33
C ASP A 56 1.18 3.14 -15.56
N THR A 57 1.34 4.31 -14.93
CA THR A 57 2.50 4.69 -14.11
C THR A 57 2.36 4.30 -12.64
N SER A 58 1.35 3.52 -12.27
CA SER A 58 1.16 3.10 -10.88
C SER A 58 0.76 1.64 -10.79
N ARG A 59 1.16 1.01 -9.68
CA ARG A 59 0.79 -0.36 -9.34
C ARG A 59 0.46 -0.45 -7.86
N MET A 60 -0.66 -1.10 -7.57
CA MET A 60 -1.02 -1.53 -6.24
C MET A 60 -0.80 -3.04 -6.18
N LEU A 61 0.17 -3.47 -5.37
CA LEU A 61 0.47 -4.87 -5.12
C LEU A 61 -0.11 -5.29 -3.78
N ILE A 62 -0.51 -6.54 -3.68
CA ILE A 62 -0.94 -7.16 -2.43
C ILE A 62 -0.13 -8.42 -2.15
N ALA A 63 0.01 -8.75 -0.86
CA ALA A 63 0.48 -10.04 -0.40
C ALA A 63 -0.72 -10.87 0.05
N GLU A 64 -0.95 -11.99 -0.62
CA GLU A 64 -2.02 -12.93 -0.31
C GLU A 64 -1.45 -14.19 0.36
N LEU A 65 -2.07 -14.60 1.45
CA LEU A 65 -1.79 -15.85 2.15
C LEU A 65 -3.11 -16.56 2.43
N GLU A 66 -3.28 -17.76 1.89
CA GLU A 66 -4.50 -18.58 2.08
C GLU A 66 -5.80 -17.83 1.72
N GLY A 67 -5.76 -17.00 0.67
CA GLY A 67 -6.90 -16.18 0.24
C GLY A 67 -7.12 -14.90 1.05
N GLN A 68 -6.31 -14.65 2.09
CA GLN A 68 -6.35 -13.41 2.87
C GLN A 68 -5.27 -12.43 2.38
N VAL A 69 -5.67 -11.18 2.17
CA VAL A 69 -4.71 -10.08 1.96
C VAL A 69 -4.09 -9.68 3.29
N VAL A 70 -2.77 -9.84 3.42
CA VAL A 70 -2.01 -9.63 4.67
C VAL A 70 -0.98 -8.50 4.54
N GLY A 71 -0.87 -7.88 3.37
CA GLY A 71 0.00 -6.73 3.13
C GLY A 71 -0.26 -6.10 1.77
N TYR A 72 0.24 -4.88 1.59
CA TYR A 72 0.14 -4.16 0.32
C TYR A 72 1.33 -3.25 0.08
N CYS A 73 1.52 -2.86 -1.17
CA CYS A 73 2.49 -1.85 -1.62
C CYS A 73 1.89 -1.02 -2.75
N LEU A 74 1.74 0.29 -2.54
CA LEU A 74 1.41 1.25 -3.58
C LEU A 74 2.71 1.87 -4.10
N CYS A 75 3.02 1.60 -5.36
CA CYS A 75 4.20 2.13 -6.03
C CYS A 75 3.84 2.88 -7.31
N GLN A 76 4.61 3.92 -7.61
CA GLN A 76 4.38 4.88 -8.68
C GLN A 76 5.67 5.17 -9.43
N ILE A 77 5.54 5.52 -10.70
CA ILE A 77 6.56 6.20 -11.50
C ILE A 77 6.14 7.66 -11.57
N LEU A 78 6.94 8.53 -10.97
CA LEU A 78 6.70 9.97 -10.90
C LEU A 78 7.73 10.73 -11.71
N GLU A 79 7.37 11.97 -12.08
CA GLU A 79 8.24 12.88 -12.82
C GLU A 79 8.49 14.15 -12.00
N LYS A 80 9.74 14.58 -11.94
CA LYS A 80 10.16 15.87 -11.37
C LYS A 80 10.08 16.96 -12.43
N SER A 81 10.31 18.21 -12.00
CA SER A 81 10.51 19.33 -12.91
C SER A 81 11.58 18.99 -13.99
N PRO A 82 11.46 19.51 -15.23
CA PRO A 82 12.47 19.36 -16.28
C PRO A 82 13.86 19.95 -15.94
N LEU A 83 13.99 20.66 -14.82
CA LEU A 83 15.27 21.15 -14.30
C LEU A 83 16.22 20.01 -13.86
N TYR A 84 15.69 18.81 -13.64
CA TYR A 84 16.49 17.64 -13.24
C TYR A 84 16.97 16.85 -14.46
N GLU A 85 18.24 16.46 -14.46
CA GLU A 85 18.84 15.63 -15.53
C GLU A 85 18.16 14.26 -15.68
N ARG A 86 17.62 13.72 -14.59
CA ARG A 86 16.81 12.49 -14.57
C ARG A 86 15.47 12.79 -13.89
N PRO A 87 14.45 13.23 -14.66
CA PRO A 87 13.20 13.68 -14.07
C PRO A 87 12.31 12.51 -13.62
N VAL A 88 12.45 11.32 -14.21
CA VAL A 88 11.62 10.14 -13.91
C VAL A 88 12.23 9.31 -12.77
N TYR A 89 11.43 8.92 -11.78
CA TYR A 89 11.86 8.09 -10.65
C TYR A 89 10.74 7.19 -10.12
N GLY A 90 11.13 6.08 -9.50
CA GLY A 90 10.21 5.21 -8.76
C GLY A 90 9.95 5.76 -7.36
N TYR A 91 8.69 5.66 -6.91
CA TYR A 91 8.24 6.13 -5.62
C TYR A 91 7.37 5.05 -4.96
N ILE A 92 7.69 4.68 -3.73
CA ILE A 92 6.87 3.80 -2.90
C ILE A 92 6.12 4.71 -1.94
N ASP A 93 4.82 4.84 -2.18
CA ASP A 93 3.99 5.75 -1.40
C ASP A 93 3.61 5.13 -0.06
N ASN A 94 3.10 3.90 -0.11
CA ASN A 94 2.71 3.17 1.08
C ASN A 94 3.10 1.70 0.94
N ILE A 95 3.69 1.16 1.99
CA ILE A 95 3.91 -0.27 2.16
C ILE A 95 3.54 -0.65 3.59
N ALA A 96 2.75 -1.71 3.74
CA ALA A 96 2.33 -2.20 5.05
C ALA A 96 2.15 -3.72 5.04
N VAL A 97 2.43 -4.32 6.19
CA VAL A 97 2.16 -5.73 6.48
C VAL A 97 1.41 -5.78 7.80
N GLN A 98 0.31 -6.54 7.83
CA GLN A 98 -0.51 -6.75 9.01
C GLN A 98 0.33 -7.24 10.19
N GLU A 99 0.12 -6.71 11.39
CA GLU A 99 0.96 -6.93 12.58
C GLU A 99 1.31 -8.41 12.84
N GLY A 100 0.32 -9.30 12.77
CA GLY A 100 0.50 -10.74 12.99
C GLY A 100 1.26 -11.50 11.90
N PHE A 101 1.53 -10.87 10.76
CA PHE A 101 2.21 -11.46 9.61
C PHE A 101 3.59 -10.80 9.32
N GLN A 102 4.02 -9.89 10.19
CA GLN A 102 5.33 -9.24 10.08
C GLN A 102 6.48 -10.20 10.42
N ARG A 103 7.72 -9.78 10.11
CA ARG A 103 8.97 -10.55 10.33
C ARG A 103 9.02 -11.93 9.63
N GLY A 104 8.05 -12.26 8.78
CA GLY A 104 8.02 -13.45 7.93
C GLY A 104 8.53 -13.23 6.49
N GLY A 105 9.18 -12.09 6.22
CA GLY A 105 9.70 -11.76 4.88
C GLY A 105 8.66 -11.23 3.87
N ILE A 106 7.41 -10.99 4.28
CA ILE A 106 6.35 -10.46 3.39
C ILE A 106 6.73 -9.09 2.84
N GLY A 107 7.25 -8.18 3.67
CA GLY A 107 7.68 -6.86 3.23
C GLY A 107 8.76 -6.93 2.14
N THR A 108 9.73 -7.84 2.29
CA THR A 108 10.79 -8.10 1.29
C THR A 108 10.26 -8.71 -0.01
N LYS A 109 9.10 -9.37 0.02
CA LYS A 109 8.48 -9.85 -1.22
C LYS A 109 7.71 -8.74 -1.94
N LEU A 110 7.26 -7.72 -1.21
CA LEU A 110 6.53 -6.57 -1.75
C LEU A 110 7.45 -5.48 -2.35
N PHE A 111 8.74 -5.45 -1.96
CA PHE A 111 9.75 -4.50 -2.40
C PHE A 111 11.08 -5.20 -2.68
#